data_AF-A0A0D0DC59-F1
#
_entry.id   AF-A0A0D0DC59-F1
#
_cell.length_a   1.000
_cell.length_b   1.000
_cell.length_c   1.000
_cell.angle_alpha   90.00
_cell.angle_beta   90.00
_cell.angle_gamma   90.00
#
_symmetry.space_group_name_H-M   'P 1'
#
loop_
_entity.id
_entity.type
_entity.pdbx_description
1 polymer ?
#
loop_
_entity_poly.entity_id
_entity_poly.type
_entity_poly.pdbx_seq_one_letter_code
_entity_poly.pdbx_strand_id
1 'polypeptide(L)'
;MSSSTTNNLTKWSDEQLRENEDDNNELFEKKSAECRRRTKARKEAERRMAEEVARRKAEEEAKRKVEVEAQRRAEVRAEEVARVQSLTSGLSKGKQPRVMASGTAEVAESVGGLAPCYGCSDLGVACEMRAAGSSKARSCDRCRRLRNKCEWPGDAQPSRRRKREEVMSPRAGKKKAWTKSPAVEDDDDDVEDCEAEENRDTLGTLAEVLSVMVGELRNMAVDRRRMAAESHAQMERVLGTLEEIRGCLDPEFVPEEGSEENFDEGEVAEAAEEREALKGWNEEEEEVDESV
;
A
#
# COMPACT_ATOMS: atom_id res chain seq x y z
N MET A 1 -32.44 64.76 -48.83
CA MET A 1 -33.62 63.93 -48.51
C MET A 1 -33.24 63.02 -47.37
N SER A 2 -33.75 63.30 -46.16
CA SER A 2 -33.41 62.59 -44.94
C SER A 2 -34.56 61.63 -44.61
N SER A 3 -34.31 60.32 -44.68
CA SER A 3 -35.28 59.30 -44.32
C SER A 3 -35.24 59.05 -42.81
N SER A 4 -36.32 59.43 -42.13
CA SER A 4 -36.60 59.08 -40.74
C SER A 4 -36.96 57.60 -40.64
N THR A 5 -36.06 56.78 -40.09
CA THR A 5 -36.33 55.40 -39.67
C THR A 5 -37.10 55.44 -38.36
N THR A 6 -38.42 55.62 -38.44
CA THR A 6 -39.31 55.64 -37.27
C THR A 6 -39.50 54.23 -36.70
N ASN A 7 -38.88 53.99 -35.55
CA ASN A 7 -39.41 53.28 -34.37
C ASN A 7 -40.55 52.27 -34.61
N ASN A 8 -40.21 51.07 -35.09
CA ASN A 8 -41.09 49.87 -35.05
C ASN A 8 -40.52 48.81 -34.09
N LEU A 9 -40.11 49.19 -32.87
CA LEU A 9 -39.48 48.27 -31.90
C LEU A 9 -40.33 47.94 -30.66
N THR A 10 -41.56 48.44 -30.52
CA THR A 10 -42.28 48.34 -29.22
C THR A 10 -43.71 47.80 -29.29
N LYS A 11 -44.01 46.93 -30.26
CA LYS A 11 -45.21 46.09 -30.24
C LYS A 11 -44.85 44.62 -30.25
N TRP A 12 -44.08 44.20 -29.25
CA TRP A 12 -44.22 42.82 -28.78
C TRP A 12 -45.49 42.82 -27.93
N SER A 13 -46.54 42.19 -28.45
CA SER A 13 -47.81 42.01 -27.76
C SER A 13 -47.58 41.20 -26.48
N ASP A 14 -48.08 41.70 -25.33
CA ASP A 14 -48.01 41.04 -24.01
C ASP A 14 -48.48 39.57 -24.03
N GLU A 15 -49.31 39.20 -25.01
CA GLU A 15 -49.74 37.82 -25.27
C GLU A 15 -48.56 36.85 -25.51
N GLN A 16 -47.47 37.28 -26.17
CA GLN A 16 -46.31 36.41 -26.45
C GLN A 16 -45.37 36.24 -25.26
N LEU A 17 -45.45 37.10 -24.24
CA LEU A 17 -44.66 36.93 -23.01
C LEU A 17 -45.30 35.87 -22.10
N ARG A 18 -46.63 35.73 -22.11
CA ARG A 18 -47.33 34.77 -21.24
C ARG A 18 -47.15 33.30 -21.65
N GLU A 19 -47.10 32.98 -22.95
CA GLU A 19 -46.92 31.58 -23.39
C GLU A 19 -45.52 31.02 -23.09
N ASN A 20 -44.52 31.88 -22.84
CA ASN A 20 -43.14 31.46 -22.59
C ASN A 20 -42.83 31.25 -21.09
N GLU A 21 -43.72 31.65 -20.18
CA GLU A 21 -43.53 31.47 -18.74
C GLU A 21 -43.87 30.03 -18.29
N ASP A 22 -44.86 29.39 -18.90
CA ASP A 22 -45.29 28.03 -18.53
C ASP A 22 -44.30 26.95 -19.01
N ASP A 23 -43.69 27.10 -20.20
CA ASP A 23 -42.71 26.16 -20.75
C ASP A 23 -41.42 26.08 -19.91
N ASN A 24 -41.05 27.16 -19.24
CA ASN A 24 -39.85 27.20 -18.40
C ASN A 24 -39.99 26.36 -17.13
N ASN A 25 -41.20 26.22 -16.58
CA ASN A 25 -41.45 25.44 -15.37
C ASN A 25 -41.32 23.93 -15.63
N GLU A 26 -41.83 23.42 -16.75
CA GLU A 26 -41.71 21.99 -17.10
C GLU A 26 -40.25 21.59 -17.34
N LEU A 27 -39.48 22.46 -18.01
CA LEU A 27 -38.05 22.24 -18.25
C LEU A 27 -37.26 22.16 -16.94
N PHE A 28 -37.59 23.01 -15.96
CA PHE A 28 -36.95 23.00 -14.65
C PHE A 28 -37.22 21.71 -13.88
N GLU A 29 -38.48 21.27 -13.83
CA GLU A 29 -38.86 20.00 -13.17
C GLU A 29 -38.17 18.80 -13.80
N LYS A 30 -38.09 18.75 -15.14
CA LYS A 30 -37.39 17.67 -15.86
C LYS A 30 -35.90 17.64 -15.52
N LYS A 31 -35.22 18.79 -15.53
CA LYS A 31 -33.80 18.90 -15.14
C LYS A 31 -33.56 18.52 -13.68
N SER A 32 -34.46 18.92 -12.77
CA SER A 32 -34.41 18.55 -11.36
C SER A 32 -34.58 17.04 -11.16
N ALA A 33 -35.54 16.42 -11.85
CA ALA A 33 -35.73 14.97 -11.83
C ALA A 33 -34.51 14.23 -12.39
N GLU A 34 -33.90 14.72 -13.47
CA GLU A 34 -32.68 14.15 -14.04
C GLU A 34 -31.49 14.26 -13.08
N CYS A 35 -31.29 15.41 -12.44
CA CYS A 35 -30.24 15.61 -11.46
C CYS A 35 -30.38 14.65 -10.26
N ARG A 36 -31.62 14.44 -9.79
CA ARG A 36 -31.93 13.45 -8.74
C ARG A 36 -31.58 12.03 -9.18
N ARG A 37 -31.88 11.65 -10.43
CA ARG A 37 -31.51 10.33 -10.99
C ARG A 37 -30.00 10.15 -11.07
N ARG A 38 -29.26 11.14 -11.60
CA ARG A 38 -27.80 11.11 -11.69
C ARG A 38 -27.14 10.99 -10.31
N THR A 39 -27.64 11.74 -9.34
CA THR A 39 -27.15 11.68 -7.95
C THR A 39 -27.38 10.30 -7.33
N LYS A 40 -28.55 9.70 -7.54
CA LYS A 40 -28.85 8.33 -7.08
C LYS A 40 -27.91 7.30 -7.73
N ALA A 41 -27.74 7.37 -9.06
CA ALA A 41 -26.84 6.47 -9.78
C ALA A 41 -25.38 6.59 -9.30
N ARG A 42 -24.90 7.83 -9.04
CA ARG A 42 -23.56 8.06 -8.50
C ARG A 42 -23.38 7.45 -7.11
N LYS A 43 -24.35 7.64 -6.21
CA LYS A 43 -24.32 7.06 -4.85
C LYS A 43 -24.36 5.52 -4.88
N GLU A 44 -25.10 4.93 -5.82
CA GLU A 44 -25.14 3.49 -6.01
C GLU A 44 -23.79 2.95 -6.52
N ALA A 45 -23.19 3.61 -7.51
CA ALA A 45 -21.87 3.24 -8.00
C ALA A 45 -20.80 3.33 -6.91
N GLU A 46 -20.82 4.40 -6.09
CA GLU A 46 -19.92 4.56 -4.95
C GLU A 46 -20.08 3.43 -3.93
N ARG A 47 -21.33 3.05 -3.61
CA ARG A 47 -21.61 1.90 -2.73
C ARG A 47 -21.05 0.60 -3.29
N ARG A 48 -21.25 0.32 -4.59
CA ARG A 48 -20.72 -0.90 -5.23
C ARG A 48 -19.20 -0.94 -5.21
N MET A 49 -18.53 0.19 -5.43
CA MET A 49 -17.07 0.28 -5.34
C MET A 49 -16.59 0.01 -3.91
N ALA A 50 -17.26 0.57 -2.89
CA ALA A 50 -16.91 0.32 -1.49
C ALA A 50 -17.09 -1.16 -1.10
N GLU A 51 -18.18 -1.79 -1.55
CA GLU A 51 -18.44 -3.22 -1.34
C GLU A 51 -17.38 -4.10 -2.02
N GLU A 52 -16.99 -3.78 -3.26
CA GLU A 52 -15.95 -4.54 -3.96
C GLU A 52 -14.59 -4.43 -3.27
N VAL A 53 -14.23 -3.23 -2.78
CA VAL A 53 -13.01 -3.00 -1.99
C VAL A 53 -13.05 -3.80 -0.69
N ALA A 54 -14.18 -3.81 0.02
CA ALA A 54 -14.35 -4.61 1.23
C ALA A 54 -14.20 -6.12 0.95
N ARG A 55 -14.82 -6.60 -0.14
CA ARG A 55 -14.71 -8.01 -0.57
C ARG A 55 -13.26 -8.39 -0.90
N ARG A 56 -12.54 -7.58 -1.67
CA ARG A 56 -11.13 -7.83 -2.00
C ARG A 56 -10.24 -7.85 -0.75
N LYS A 57 -10.51 -6.96 0.22
CA LYS A 57 -9.79 -6.93 1.49
C LYS A 57 -10.01 -8.22 2.30
N ALA A 58 -11.25 -8.69 2.39
CA ALA A 58 -11.57 -9.95 3.08
C ALA A 58 -10.91 -11.16 2.39
N GLU A 59 -10.89 -11.20 1.05
CA GLU A 59 -10.22 -12.26 0.30
C GLU A 59 -8.69 -12.27 0.53
N GLU A 60 -8.04 -11.11 0.51
CA GLU A 60 -6.62 -10.96 0.83
C GLU A 60 -6.30 -11.40 2.26
N GLU A 61 -7.15 -11.05 3.22
CA GLU A 61 -7.00 -11.47 4.61
C GLU A 61 -7.14 -12.99 4.77
N ALA A 62 -8.11 -13.60 4.07
CA ALA A 62 -8.26 -15.05 4.03
C ALA A 62 -7.04 -15.74 3.41
N LYS A 63 -6.48 -15.22 2.30
CA LYS A 63 -5.25 -15.74 1.68
C LYS A 63 -4.07 -15.69 2.64
N ARG A 64 -3.87 -14.55 3.34
CA ARG A 64 -2.80 -14.40 4.34
C ARG A 64 -2.97 -15.38 5.50
N LYS A 65 -4.21 -15.62 5.95
CA LYS A 65 -4.48 -16.60 7.02
C LYS A 65 -4.06 -18.01 6.59
N VAL A 66 -4.41 -18.42 5.37
CA VAL A 66 -4.02 -19.72 4.81
C VAL A 66 -2.50 -19.83 4.65
N GLU A 67 -1.83 -18.78 4.18
CA GLU A 67 -0.37 -18.76 4.03
C GLU A 67 0.35 -18.87 5.38
N VAL A 68 -0.09 -18.12 6.39
CA VAL A 68 0.47 -18.20 7.75
C VAL A 68 0.26 -19.59 8.35
N GLU A 69 -0.90 -20.20 8.13
CA GLU A 69 -1.16 -21.57 8.58
C GLU A 69 -0.26 -22.59 7.86
N ALA A 70 -0.10 -22.47 6.54
CA ALA A 70 0.81 -23.31 5.77
C ALA A 70 2.27 -23.16 6.24
N GLN A 71 2.70 -21.93 6.55
CA GLN A 71 4.03 -21.67 7.10
C GLN A 71 4.23 -22.33 8.46
N ARG A 72 3.25 -22.21 9.37
CA ARG A 72 3.29 -22.89 10.68
C ARG A 72 3.38 -24.41 10.53
N ARG A 73 2.61 -24.99 9.61
CA ARG A 73 2.68 -26.44 9.31
C ARG A 73 4.06 -26.84 8.75
N ALA A 74 4.65 -26.02 7.89
CA ALA A 74 5.99 -26.27 7.37
C ALA A 74 7.07 -26.18 8.46
N GLU A 75 6.94 -25.25 9.40
CA GLU A 75 7.86 -25.10 10.54
C GLU A 75 7.80 -26.31 11.48
N VAL A 76 6.61 -26.78 11.82
CA VAL A 76 6.42 -28.00 12.64
C VAL A 76 7.06 -29.21 11.96
N ARG A 77 6.87 -29.38 10.64
CA ARG A 77 7.50 -30.46 9.86
C ARG A 77 9.03 -30.34 9.85
N ALA A 78 9.57 -29.13 9.74
CA ALA A 78 11.01 -28.92 9.77
C ALA A 78 11.61 -29.26 11.15
N GLU A 79 10.92 -28.93 12.24
CA GLU A 79 11.34 -29.30 13.59
C GLU A 79 11.32 -30.82 13.79
N GLU A 80 10.30 -31.51 13.30
CA GLU A 80 10.21 -32.97 13.36
C GLU A 80 11.37 -33.63 12.59
N VAL A 81 11.65 -33.19 11.37
CA VAL A 81 12.80 -33.67 10.58
C VAL A 81 14.12 -33.43 11.33
N ALA A 82 14.30 -32.26 11.93
CA ALA A 82 15.50 -31.96 12.72
C ALA A 82 15.64 -32.90 13.93
N ARG A 83 14.54 -33.20 14.64
CA ARG A 83 14.52 -34.16 15.75
C ARG A 83 14.90 -35.57 15.27
N VAL A 84 14.31 -36.06 14.18
CA VAL A 84 14.65 -37.38 13.60
C VAL A 84 16.13 -37.44 13.20
N GLN A 85 16.64 -36.42 12.51
CA GLN A 85 18.05 -36.34 12.12
C GLN A 85 19.00 -36.37 13.33
N SER A 86 18.65 -35.66 14.41
CA SER A 86 19.44 -35.65 15.64
C SER A 86 19.50 -37.03 16.32
N LEU A 87 18.40 -37.79 16.28
CA LEU A 87 18.35 -39.16 16.80
C LEU A 87 19.20 -40.13 15.95
N THR A 88 19.16 -39.98 14.62
CA THR A 88 19.98 -40.81 13.72
C THR A 88 21.48 -40.52 13.81
N SER A 89 21.86 -39.26 14.09
CA SER A 89 23.26 -38.84 14.20
C SER A 89 23.90 -39.21 15.56
N GLY A 90 23.09 -39.47 16.60
CA GLY A 90 23.56 -39.75 17.96
C GLY A 90 24.15 -41.14 18.21
N LEU A 91 24.11 -42.06 17.23
CA LEU A 91 24.51 -43.46 17.41
C LEU A 91 25.87 -43.83 16.79
N SER A 92 26.66 -42.87 16.28
CA SER A 92 28.04 -43.13 15.85
C SER A 92 29.03 -43.13 17.04
N LYS A 93 28.77 -43.98 18.04
CA LYS A 93 29.78 -44.36 19.05
C LYS A 93 30.69 -45.41 18.42
N GLY A 94 31.76 -45.00 17.76
CA GLY A 94 32.72 -46.01 17.29
C GLY A 94 33.82 -45.54 16.34
N LYS A 95 34.73 -44.72 16.86
CA LYS A 95 36.16 -44.54 16.49
C LYS A 95 36.47 -43.07 16.33
N GLN A 96 37.17 -42.52 17.33
CA GLN A 96 37.85 -41.25 17.20
C GLN A 96 38.84 -41.34 16.02
N PRO A 97 38.71 -40.50 14.98
CA PRO A 97 39.79 -40.24 14.07
C PRO A 97 40.78 -39.35 14.82
N ARG A 98 41.92 -39.93 15.18
CA ARG A 98 43.07 -39.23 15.73
C ARG A 98 43.66 -38.35 14.62
N VAL A 99 43.07 -37.18 14.38
CA VAL A 99 43.62 -36.19 13.44
C VAL A 99 44.72 -35.43 14.17
N MET A 100 45.95 -35.68 13.71
CA MET A 100 47.13 -34.92 14.12
C MET A 100 46.97 -33.46 13.70
N ALA A 101 47.38 -32.60 14.63
CA ALA A 101 47.67 -31.20 14.39
C ALA A 101 48.74 -31.03 13.30
N SER A 102 48.43 -30.25 12.26
CA SER A 102 49.39 -29.38 11.58
C SER A 102 48.65 -28.53 10.54
N GLY A 103 48.66 -27.21 10.75
CA GLY A 103 48.00 -26.28 9.86
C GLY A 103 47.85 -24.91 10.49
N THR A 104 48.98 -24.29 10.83
CA THR A 104 49.14 -22.86 11.13
C THR A 104 48.67 -22.04 9.92
N ALA A 105 47.37 -21.75 9.87
CA ALA A 105 46.86 -20.63 9.11
C ALA A 105 46.90 -19.43 10.05
N GLU A 106 47.75 -18.45 9.73
CA GLU A 106 47.82 -17.17 10.41
C GLU A 106 46.45 -16.50 10.36
N VAL A 107 45.65 -16.74 11.39
CA VAL A 107 44.52 -15.91 11.76
C VAL A 107 45.15 -14.60 12.21
N ALA A 108 45.26 -13.67 11.27
CA ALA A 108 45.53 -12.28 11.59
C ALA A 108 44.43 -11.83 12.56
N GLU A 109 44.77 -11.76 13.84
CA GLU A 109 44.00 -11.12 14.89
C GLU A 109 43.60 -9.73 14.40
N SER A 110 42.37 -9.64 13.89
CA SER A 110 41.74 -8.38 13.56
C SER A 110 41.36 -7.74 14.89
N VAL A 111 42.34 -7.04 15.48
CA VAL A 111 42.21 -6.26 16.72
C VAL A 111 40.98 -5.35 16.60
N GLY A 112 39.90 -5.73 17.26
CA GLY A 112 38.68 -4.94 17.38
C GLY A 112 38.01 -4.55 16.06
N GLY A 113 37.85 -5.50 15.13
CA GLY A 113 37.20 -5.30 13.83
C GLY A 113 35.77 -4.79 13.93
N LEU A 114 35.62 -3.47 14.01
CA LEU A 114 34.34 -2.79 13.86
C LEU A 114 33.75 -3.15 12.50
N ALA A 115 32.48 -3.57 12.48
CA ALA A 115 31.79 -3.98 11.25
C ALA A 115 31.84 -2.87 10.18
N PRO A 116 32.03 -3.18 8.89
CA PRO A 116 32.02 -2.15 7.85
C PRO A 116 30.68 -1.38 7.83
N CYS A 117 30.68 -0.09 7.45
CA CYS A 117 29.44 0.66 7.26
C CYS A 117 28.63 0.08 6.08
N TYR A 118 27.30 0.24 6.07
CA TYR A 118 26.41 -0.36 5.04
C TYR A 118 26.90 -0.08 3.62
N GLY A 119 27.25 1.18 3.30
CA GLY A 119 27.73 1.53 1.97
C GLY A 119 29.08 0.92 1.56
N CYS A 120 29.91 0.46 2.50
CA CYS A 120 31.12 -0.30 2.19
C CYS A 120 30.85 -1.81 2.12
N SER A 121 29.95 -2.31 2.97
CA SER A 121 29.51 -3.72 2.97
C SER A 121 28.87 -4.11 1.64
N ASP A 122 27.95 -3.29 1.12
CA ASP A 122 27.22 -3.56 -0.12
C ASP A 122 28.14 -3.65 -1.35
N LEU A 123 29.29 -2.99 -1.27
CA LEU A 123 30.27 -2.91 -2.34
C LEU A 123 31.49 -3.80 -2.12
N GLY A 124 31.52 -4.59 -1.03
CA GLY A 124 32.59 -5.51 -0.71
C GLY A 124 33.97 -4.87 -0.54
N VAL A 125 34.04 -3.58 -0.16
CA VAL A 125 35.32 -2.88 0.02
C VAL A 125 35.68 -2.73 1.50
N ALA A 126 36.98 -2.66 1.78
CA ALA A 126 37.49 -2.33 3.10
C ALA A 126 36.99 -0.95 3.57
N CYS A 127 36.43 -0.90 4.78
CA CYS A 127 35.94 0.32 5.40
C CYS A 127 37.00 0.92 6.33
N GLU A 128 37.87 1.78 5.79
CA GLU A 128 38.89 2.46 6.59
C GLU A 128 38.30 3.60 7.42
N MET A 129 38.44 3.47 8.75
CA MET A 129 38.02 4.48 9.71
C MET A 129 39.24 5.24 10.24
N ARG A 130 39.24 6.56 10.08
CA ARG A 130 40.20 7.41 10.79
C ARG A 130 39.60 7.81 12.14
N ALA A 131 40.35 7.56 13.21
CA ALA A 131 40.02 8.11 14.53
C ALA A 131 40.19 9.64 14.49
N ALA A 132 39.12 10.37 14.21
CA ALA A 132 39.13 11.83 14.30
C ALA A 132 39.16 12.22 15.79
N GLY A 133 40.20 12.95 16.20
CA GLY A 133 40.56 13.22 17.60
C GLY A 133 39.57 14.02 18.46
N SER A 134 38.32 14.25 18.03
CA SER A 134 37.29 14.91 18.89
C SER A 134 35.87 14.96 18.32
N SER A 135 35.61 14.59 17.06
CA SER A 135 34.27 14.66 16.48
C SER A 135 33.49 13.36 16.67
N LYS A 136 32.34 13.43 17.33
CA LYS A 136 31.37 12.32 17.48
C LYS A 136 30.85 11.75 16.15
N ALA A 137 31.06 12.44 15.03
CA ALA A 137 30.70 11.95 13.71
C ALA A 137 31.79 11.02 13.16
N ARG A 138 31.49 9.73 13.13
CA ARG A 138 32.33 8.65 12.58
C ARG A 138 31.93 8.39 11.12
N SER A 139 32.56 9.08 10.16
CA SER A 139 32.43 8.73 8.73
C SER A 139 33.70 8.03 8.23
N CYS A 140 33.57 6.94 7.48
CA CYS A 140 34.72 6.32 6.81
C CYS A 140 35.25 7.20 5.67
N ASP A 141 36.52 7.01 5.29
CA ASP A 141 37.16 7.84 4.26
C ASP A 141 36.44 7.76 2.90
N ARG A 142 35.85 6.61 2.57
CA ARG A 142 35.08 6.42 1.33
C ARG A 142 33.78 7.22 1.32
N CYS A 143 32.94 7.06 2.34
CA CYS A 143 31.68 7.82 2.47
C CYS A 143 31.94 9.33 2.51
N ARG A 144 33.03 9.75 3.18
CA ARG A 144 33.46 11.15 3.19
C ARG A 144 33.82 11.68 1.81
N ARG A 145 34.61 10.94 1.01
CA ARG A 145 34.97 11.32 -0.37
C ARG A 145 33.75 11.40 -1.29
N LEU A 146 32.84 10.44 -1.15
CA LEU A 146 31.61 10.38 -1.95
C LEU A 146 30.52 11.34 -1.46
N ARG A 147 30.74 12.05 -0.34
CA ARG A 147 29.74 12.89 0.35
C ARG A 147 28.45 12.14 0.70
N ASN A 148 28.56 10.82 0.90
CA ASN A 148 27.46 9.95 1.31
C ASN A 148 27.40 9.85 2.84
N LYS A 149 26.20 9.57 3.37
CA LYS A 149 26.01 9.30 4.79
C LYS A 149 26.63 7.94 5.14
N CYS A 150 27.42 7.89 6.21
CA CYS A 150 28.02 6.67 6.72
C CYS A 150 27.11 6.11 7.82
N GLU A 151 26.29 5.10 7.49
CA GLU A 151 25.41 4.44 8.46
C GLU A 151 26.09 3.18 9.00
N TRP A 152 26.16 3.09 10.34
CA TRP A 152 26.85 2.01 11.04
C TRP A 152 25.86 0.95 11.52
N PRO A 153 26.13 -0.35 11.29
CA PRO A 153 25.38 -1.42 11.91
C PRO A 153 25.53 -1.32 13.44
N GLY A 154 24.43 -1.08 14.14
CA GLY A 154 24.41 -0.96 15.61
C GLY A 154 24.32 0.47 16.16
N ASP A 155 24.48 1.50 15.32
CA ASP A 155 24.01 2.84 15.67
C ASP A 155 22.49 2.80 15.57
N ALA A 156 21.85 2.44 16.69
CA ALA A 156 20.40 2.42 16.82
C ALA A 156 19.85 3.68 16.17
N GLN A 157 19.03 3.49 15.12
CA GLN A 157 18.35 4.59 14.46
C GLN A 157 17.83 5.50 15.57
N PRO A 158 18.24 6.78 15.62
CA PRO A 158 17.62 7.70 16.55
C PRO A 158 16.19 7.76 16.08
N SER A 159 15.33 6.96 16.72
CA SER A 159 13.93 6.93 16.42
C SER A 159 13.53 8.38 16.55
N ARG A 160 13.26 9.03 15.41
CA ARG A 160 12.39 10.18 15.36
C ARG A 160 11.02 9.64 15.75
N ARG A 161 10.87 9.23 17.03
CA ARG A 161 9.67 9.45 17.82
C ARG A 161 9.51 10.96 17.83
N ARG A 162 9.05 11.49 16.68
CA ARG A 162 8.14 12.61 16.69
C ARG A 162 7.08 12.19 17.69
N LYS A 163 7.03 12.94 18.79
CA LYS A 163 5.79 13.19 19.51
C LYS A 163 4.69 13.30 18.44
N ARG A 164 3.97 12.21 18.21
CA ARG A 164 2.59 12.27 17.78
C ARG A 164 1.92 12.86 19.01
N GLU A 165 1.87 14.18 19.06
CA GLU A 165 0.63 14.85 18.71
C GLU A 165 -0.42 14.29 19.66
N GLU A 166 -0.33 14.74 20.91
CA GLU A 166 -1.50 14.96 21.76
C GLU A 166 -2.39 15.91 20.96
N VAL A 167 -3.11 15.32 19.99
CA VAL A 167 -4.22 15.94 19.30
C VAL A 167 -5.17 16.32 20.41
N MET A 168 -5.29 17.63 20.58
CA MET A 168 -6.33 18.32 21.34
C MET A 168 -7.58 17.45 21.46
N SER A 169 -7.81 16.88 22.64
CA SER A 169 -9.14 16.47 23.05
C SER A 169 -10.06 17.68 22.85
N PRO A 170 -11.15 17.59 22.07
CA PRO A 170 -12.14 18.65 22.04
C PRO A 170 -12.69 18.76 23.46
N ARG A 171 -12.26 19.80 24.17
CA ARG A 171 -12.87 20.21 25.43
C ARG A 171 -14.37 20.31 25.19
N ALA A 172 -15.12 19.48 25.90
CA ALA A 172 -16.55 19.58 26.09
C ALA A 172 -16.91 20.98 26.62
N GLY A 173 -17.09 21.91 25.69
CA GLY A 173 -17.50 23.29 25.92
C GLY A 173 -19.02 23.36 25.95
N LYS A 174 -19.57 23.22 27.15
CA LYS A 174 -20.76 23.91 27.68
C LYS A 174 -21.66 24.65 26.65
N LYS A 175 -22.92 24.20 26.64
CA LYS A 175 -24.16 24.89 26.26
C LYS A 175 -24.13 26.41 26.55
N LYS A 176 -24.54 27.21 25.56
CA LYS A 176 -25.22 28.52 25.71
C LYS A 176 -26.26 28.62 24.58
N ALA A 177 -27.55 28.54 24.90
CA ALA A 177 -28.42 29.64 25.35
C ALA A 177 -28.98 30.44 24.15
N TRP A 178 -30.16 30.00 23.72
CA TRP A 178 -31.39 30.79 23.54
C TRP A 178 -31.24 32.31 23.28
N THR A 179 -32.02 32.76 22.27
CA THR A 179 -32.78 34.05 22.15
C THR A 179 -32.11 35.21 21.42
N LYS A 180 -32.48 35.44 20.16
CA LYS A 180 -33.53 36.37 19.68
C LYS A 180 -33.24 36.74 18.22
N SER A 181 -34.27 36.63 17.38
CA SER A 181 -34.30 37.25 16.06
C SER A 181 -34.36 38.78 16.23
N PRO A 182 -33.46 39.56 15.61
CA PRO A 182 -33.66 40.99 15.42
C PRO A 182 -34.58 41.20 14.22
N ALA A 183 -35.74 41.81 14.47
CA ALA A 183 -36.46 42.58 13.48
C ALA A 183 -35.94 44.03 13.61
N VAL A 184 -35.28 44.53 12.56
CA VAL A 184 -34.85 45.92 12.32
C VAL A 184 -34.74 45.97 10.79
N GLU A 185 -35.78 46.46 10.14
CA GLU A 185 -35.93 47.84 9.63
C GLU A 185 -35.00 48.11 8.44
N ASP A 186 -35.65 48.34 7.29
CA ASP A 186 -35.11 48.85 6.04
C ASP A 186 -34.21 50.06 6.31
N ASP A 187 -32.92 49.93 5.99
CA ASP A 187 -32.03 51.06 5.77
C ASP A 187 -31.23 50.77 4.50
N ASP A 188 -31.76 51.32 3.40
CA ASP A 188 -31.11 51.39 2.08
C ASP A 188 -29.90 52.32 2.18
N ASP A 189 -28.77 51.80 2.66
CA ASP A 189 -27.47 52.47 2.51
C ASP A 189 -26.53 51.59 1.67
N ASP A 190 -26.25 52.15 0.50
CA ASP A 190 -25.32 51.80 -0.57
C ASP A 190 -23.89 51.55 -0.04
N VAL A 191 -23.64 50.37 0.55
CA VAL A 191 -22.29 49.89 0.87
C VAL A 191 -21.77 49.08 -0.33
N GLU A 192 -21.19 49.80 -1.28
CA GLU A 192 -20.38 49.25 -2.37
C GLU A 192 -19.26 48.32 -1.86
N ASP A 193 -19.36 47.05 -2.24
CA ASP A 193 -18.31 46.29 -2.95
C ASP A 193 -16.91 46.18 -2.31
N CYS A 194 -16.81 45.93 -1.00
CA CYS A 194 -15.52 45.67 -0.34
C CYS A 194 -15.25 44.20 0.06
N GLU A 195 -16.22 43.28 -0.07
CA GLU A 195 -16.04 41.86 0.36
C GLU A 195 -15.57 40.89 -0.75
N ALA A 196 -15.38 41.36 -1.98
CA ALA A 196 -15.02 40.49 -3.11
C ALA A 196 -13.51 40.18 -3.23
N GLU A 197 -12.64 40.91 -2.53
CA GLU A 197 -11.17 40.78 -2.68
C GLU A 197 -10.57 39.66 -1.82
N GLU A 198 -11.03 39.47 -0.59
CA GLU A 198 -10.46 38.50 0.37
C GLU A 198 -10.65 37.03 -0.04
N ASN A 199 -11.69 36.75 -0.85
CA ASN A 199 -11.97 35.40 -1.35
C ASN A 199 -11.06 34.95 -2.51
N ARG A 200 -10.31 35.88 -3.13
CA ARG A 200 -9.38 35.51 -4.22
C ARG A 200 -8.14 34.80 -3.69
N ASP A 201 -7.67 35.17 -2.50
CA ASP A 201 -6.47 34.57 -1.90
C ASP A 201 -6.75 33.17 -1.34
N THR A 202 -7.92 32.94 -0.76
CA THR A 202 -8.32 31.61 -0.25
C THR A 202 -8.55 30.60 -1.39
N LEU A 203 -9.13 31.04 -2.52
CA LEU A 203 -9.27 30.20 -3.71
C LEU A 203 -7.92 29.94 -4.39
N GLY A 204 -7.01 30.93 -4.41
CA GLY A 204 -5.65 30.77 -4.92
C GLY A 204 -4.87 29.70 -4.15
N THR A 205 -4.87 29.78 -2.82
CA THR A 205 -4.21 28.78 -1.97
C THR A 205 -4.81 27.38 -2.12
N LEU A 206 -6.15 27.27 -2.24
CA LEU A 206 -6.81 25.99 -2.50
C LEU A 206 -6.40 25.41 -3.88
N ALA A 207 -6.30 26.25 -4.90
CA ALA A 207 -5.88 25.84 -6.25
C ALA A 207 -4.43 25.34 -6.28
N GLU A 208 -3.53 25.97 -5.51
CA GLU A 208 -2.15 25.51 -5.36
C GLU A 208 -2.07 24.14 -4.68
N VAL A 209 -2.80 23.95 -3.57
CA VAL A 209 -2.85 22.67 -2.85
C VAL A 209 -3.41 21.56 -3.77
N LEU A 210 -4.48 21.84 -4.51
CA LEU A 210 -5.03 20.90 -5.50
C LEU A 210 -4.01 20.58 -6.61
N SER A 211 -3.26 21.59 -7.08
CA SER A 211 -2.23 21.39 -8.11
C SER A 211 -1.09 20.50 -7.62
N VAL A 212 -0.64 20.67 -6.37
CA VAL A 212 0.38 19.81 -5.75
C VAL A 212 -0.15 18.37 -5.64
N MET A 213 -1.35 18.16 -5.11
CA MET A 213 -1.94 16.82 -4.97
C MET A 213 -2.12 16.12 -6.33
N VAL A 214 -2.56 16.84 -7.38
CA VAL A 214 -2.67 16.29 -8.74
C VAL A 214 -1.29 15.93 -9.29
N GLY A 215 -0.26 16.73 -9.01
CA GLY A 215 1.13 16.43 -9.36
C GLY A 215 1.62 15.13 -8.71
N GLU A 216 1.39 14.96 -7.41
CA GLU A 216 1.76 13.74 -6.67
C GLU A 216 1.04 12.50 -7.19
N LEU A 217 -0.27 12.59 -7.46
CA LEU A 217 -1.06 11.49 -8.04
C LEU A 217 -0.53 11.08 -9.42
N ARG A 218 -0.11 12.04 -10.24
CA ARG A 218 0.50 11.76 -11.55
C ARG A 218 1.85 11.06 -11.38
N ASN A 219 2.69 11.50 -10.44
CA ASN A 219 3.99 10.87 -10.19
C ASN A 219 3.81 9.41 -9.73
N MET A 220 2.90 9.15 -8.77
CA MET A 220 2.59 7.78 -8.35
C MET A 220 2.06 6.91 -9.50
N ALA A 221 1.26 7.49 -10.42
CA ALA A 221 0.79 6.77 -11.60
C ALA A 221 1.94 6.42 -12.56
N VAL A 222 2.92 7.31 -12.74
CA VAL A 222 4.12 7.05 -13.54
C VAL A 222 4.97 5.96 -12.90
N ASP A 223 5.18 5.99 -11.58
CA ASP A 223 5.95 4.98 -10.85
C ASP A 223 5.31 3.59 -10.97
N ARG A 224 3.97 3.49 -10.83
CA ARG A 224 3.25 2.23 -11.04
C ARG A 224 3.42 1.69 -12.46
N ARG A 225 3.38 2.57 -13.49
CA ARG A 225 3.62 2.15 -14.88
C ARG A 225 5.05 1.66 -15.09
N ARG A 226 6.04 2.33 -14.49
CA ARG A 226 7.44 1.90 -14.55
C ARG A 226 7.61 0.52 -13.91
N MET A 227 7.07 0.30 -12.71
CA MET A 227 7.15 -0.98 -12.01
C MET A 227 6.49 -2.11 -12.82
N ALA A 228 5.33 -1.84 -13.44
CA ALA A 228 4.68 -2.81 -14.32
C ALA A 228 5.52 -3.14 -15.56
N ALA A 229 6.17 -2.15 -16.19
CA ALA A 229 7.06 -2.37 -17.32
C ALA A 229 8.32 -3.17 -16.94
N GLU A 230 8.91 -2.90 -15.77
CA GLU A 230 10.05 -3.65 -15.24
C GLU A 230 9.69 -5.11 -14.94
N SER A 231 8.52 -5.34 -14.35
CA SER A 231 7.98 -6.69 -14.11
C SER A 231 7.76 -7.45 -15.42
N HIS A 232 7.22 -6.79 -16.45
CA HIS A 232 7.05 -7.39 -17.76
C HIS A 232 8.39 -7.79 -18.39
N ALA A 233 9.39 -6.89 -18.36
CA ALA A 233 10.73 -7.18 -18.85
C ALA A 233 11.43 -8.30 -18.07
N GLN A 234 11.15 -8.45 -16.77
CA GLN A 234 11.63 -9.59 -15.99
C GLN A 234 10.96 -10.90 -16.41
N MET A 235 9.64 -10.89 -16.60
CA MET A 235 8.89 -12.04 -17.07
C MET A 235 9.36 -12.49 -18.46
N GLU A 236 9.58 -11.55 -19.39
CA GLU A 236 10.13 -11.85 -20.72
C GLU A 236 11.52 -12.50 -20.65
N ARG A 237 12.39 -12.02 -19.75
CA ARG A 237 13.70 -12.66 -19.52
C ARG A 237 13.56 -14.10 -19.02
N VAL A 238 12.66 -14.35 -18.07
CA VAL A 238 12.39 -15.70 -17.55
C VAL A 238 11.85 -16.61 -18.66
N LEU A 239 10.87 -16.13 -19.44
CA LEU A 239 10.33 -16.88 -20.58
C LEU A 239 11.41 -17.20 -21.62
N GLY A 240 12.28 -16.24 -21.93
CA GLY A 240 13.42 -16.47 -22.82
C GLY A 240 14.37 -17.55 -22.30
N THR A 241 14.69 -17.55 -21.01
CA THR A 241 15.53 -18.61 -20.41
C THR A 241 14.85 -19.98 -20.43
N LEU A 242 13.53 -20.04 -20.24
CA LEU A 242 12.78 -21.29 -20.30
C LEU A 242 12.70 -21.83 -21.73
N GLU A 243 12.58 -20.95 -22.72
CA GLU A 243 12.63 -21.32 -24.14
C GLU A 243 14.02 -21.83 -24.54
N GLU A 244 15.10 -21.20 -24.06
CA GLU A 244 16.47 -21.67 -24.26
C GLU A 244 16.68 -23.07 -23.66
N ILE A 245 16.24 -23.28 -22.41
CA ILE A 245 16.29 -24.61 -21.76
C ILE A 245 15.50 -25.63 -22.57
N ARG A 246 14.28 -25.30 -23.01
CA ARG A 246 13.44 -26.19 -23.81
C ARG A 246 14.08 -26.53 -25.15
N GLY A 247 14.81 -25.60 -25.77
CA GLY A 247 15.56 -25.85 -27.00
C GLY A 247 16.78 -26.76 -26.81
N CYS A 248 17.35 -26.78 -25.60
CA CYS A 248 18.46 -27.67 -25.23
C CYS A 248 17.99 -29.06 -24.78
N LEU A 249 16.73 -29.22 -24.37
CA LEU A 249 16.15 -30.51 -24.09
C LEU A 249 15.92 -31.24 -25.42
N ASP A 250 16.53 -32.40 -25.55
CA ASP A 250 16.40 -33.25 -26.74
C ASP A 250 14.91 -33.61 -26.92
N PRO A 251 14.28 -33.37 -28.09
CA PRO A 251 12.88 -33.76 -28.32
C PRO A 251 12.64 -35.26 -28.13
N GLU A 252 13.70 -36.07 -28.21
CA GLU A 252 13.68 -37.52 -27.97
C GLU A 252 13.81 -37.91 -26.50
N PHE A 253 13.98 -36.94 -25.58
CA PHE A 253 13.89 -37.19 -24.15
C PHE A 253 12.43 -37.47 -23.78
N VAL A 254 11.98 -38.68 -24.09
CA VAL A 254 10.79 -39.27 -23.48
C VAL A 254 11.13 -39.35 -22.00
N PRO A 255 10.46 -38.59 -21.12
CA PRO A 255 10.59 -38.85 -19.69
C PRO A 255 10.25 -40.32 -19.54
N GLU A 256 11.26 -41.12 -19.21
CA GLU A 256 11.10 -42.55 -18.95
C GLU A 256 9.90 -42.62 -18.01
N GLU A 257 8.80 -43.20 -18.49
CA GLU A 257 7.57 -43.38 -17.73
C GLU A 257 8.04 -44.09 -16.48
N GLY A 258 8.28 -43.30 -15.44
CA GLY A 258 8.77 -43.78 -14.17
C GLY A 258 7.75 -44.81 -13.80
N SER A 259 8.20 -46.06 -13.82
CA SER A 259 7.39 -47.22 -13.52
C SER A 259 6.50 -46.80 -12.37
N GLU A 260 5.19 -46.87 -12.58
CA GLU A 260 4.22 -46.99 -11.52
C GLU A 260 4.65 -48.24 -10.74
N GLU A 261 5.67 -48.12 -9.89
CA GLU A 261 5.82 -48.97 -8.74
C GLU A 261 4.51 -48.74 -8.02
N ASN A 262 3.63 -49.74 -8.12
CA ASN A 262 2.42 -49.88 -7.36
C ASN A 262 2.78 -49.57 -5.90
N PHE A 263 2.65 -48.31 -5.51
CA PHE A 263 2.55 -47.94 -4.13
C PHE A 263 1.27 -48.64 -3.68
N ASP A 264 1.45 -49.72 -2.92
CA ASP A 264 0.39 -50.52 -2.35
C ASP A 264 -0.69 -49.56 -1.84
N GLU A 265 -1.86 -49.63 -2.46
CA GLU A 265 -3.01 -48.73 -2.27
C GLU A 265 -3.58 -48.81 -0.84
N GLY A 266 -2.93 -49.57 0.05
CA GLY A 266 -3.27 -49.78 1.45
C GLY A 266 -2.79 -48.68 2.42
N GLU A 267 -1.82 -47.83 2.07
CA GLU A 267 -1.28 -46.81 2.99
C GLU A 267 -1.91 -45.42 2.82
N VAL A 268 -2.72 -45.21 1.77
CA VAL A 268 -3.39 -43.91 1.51
C VAL A 268 -4.75 -43.81 2.22
N ALA A 269 -5.32 -44.94 2.64
CA ALA A 269 -6.60 -44.97 3.36
C ALA A 269 -6.50 -44.42 4.80
N GLU A 270 -5.37 -44.60 5.49
CA GLU A 270 -5.20 -44.10 6.87
C GLU A 270 -5.03 -42.57 6.93
N ALA A 271 -4.45 -41.96 5.90
CA ALA A 271 -4.24 -40.50 5.87
C ALA A 271 -5.52 -39.69 5.58
N ALA A 272 -6.57 -40.33 5.05
CA ALA A 272 -7.86 -39.69 4.81
C ALA A 272 -8.75 -39.68 6.07
N GLU A 273 -8.70 -40.74 6.89
CA GLU A 273 -9.48 -40.83 8.14
C GLU A 273 -8.98 -39.83 9.20
N GLU A 274 -7.67 -39.57 9.28
CA GLU A 274 -7.10 -38.59 10.22
C GLU A 274 -7.44 -37.12 9.85
N ARG A 275 -7.74 -36.84 8.56
CA ARG A 275 -8.16 -35.50 8.10
C ARG A 275 -9.62 -35.17 8.38
N GLU A 276 -10.50 -36.17 8.56
CA GLU A 276 -11.89 -35.91 8.95
C GLU A 276 -12.04 -35.60 10.45
N ALA A 277 -11.20 -36.17 11.32
CA ALA A 277 -11.21 -35.88 12.76
C ALA A 277 -10.82 -34.42 13.09
N LEU A 278 -9.97 -33.78 12.28
CA LEU A 278 -9.55 -32.39 12.47
C LEU A 278 -10.58 -31.36 11.99
N LYS A 279 -11.65 -31.78 11.32
CA LYS A 279 -12.70 -30.87 10.81
C LYS A 279 -13.80 -30.58 11.85
N GLY A 280 -13.91 -31.39 12.90
CA GLY A 280 -14.94 -31.25 13.95
C GLY A 280 -14.61 -30.30 15.11
N TRP A 281 -13.43 -29.68 15.13
CA TRP A 281 -12.98 -28.85 16.27
C TRP A 281 -13.06 -27.33 16.06
N ASN A 282 -13.54 -26.85 14.91
CA ASN A 282 -13.55 -25.42 14.58
C ASN A 282 -14.94 -24.76 14.62
N GLU A 283 -15.99 -25.44 15.11
CA GLU A 283 -17.36 -24.89 15.15
C GLU A 283 -17.78 -24.34 16.54
N GLU A 284 -16.93 -24.36 17.57
CA GLU A 284 -17.32 -23.94 18.94
C GLU A 284 -16.79 -22.55 19.39
N GLU A 285 -16.20 -21.73 18.50
CA GLU A 285 -15.69 -20.39 18.87
C GLU A 285 -16.41 -19.20 18.18
N GLU A 286 -17.63 -19.39 17.63
CA GLU A 286 -18.41 -18.31 16.99
C GLU A 286 -19.65 -17.86 17.81
N GLU A 287 -19.60 -17.90 19.15
CA GLU A 287 -20.64 -17.28 20.00
C GLU A 287 -20.06 -16.58 21.25
N VAL A 288 -19.08 -15.69 21.12
CA VAL A 288 -18.74 -14.75 22.20
C VAL A 288 -18.35 -13.39 21.62
N ASP A 289 -19.32 -12.50 21.42
CA ASP A 289 -19.23 -11.06 21.74
C ASP A 289 -20.40 -10.26 21.13
N GLU A 290 -21.59 -10.39 21.74
CA GLU A 290 -22.63 -9.35 21.69
C GLU A 290 -23.00 -8.95 23.12
N SER A 291 -22.18 -8.10 23.75
CA SER A 291 -22.57 -7.37 24.98
C SER A 291 -21.64 -6.18 25.24
N VAL A 292 -21.87 -5.05 24.57
CA VAL A 292 -21.55 -3.68 25.07
C VAL A 292 -22.61 -2.69 24.60
#